data_AF-I2H239-F1
#
_entry.id   AF-I2H239-F1
#
_cell.length_a   1.000
_cell.length_b   1.000
_cell.length_c   1.000
_cell.angle_alpha   90.00
_cell.angle_beta   90.00
_cell.angle_gamma   90.00
#
_symmetry.space_group_name_H-M   'P 1'
#
loop_
_entity.id
_entity.type
_entity.pdbx_description
1 polymer ?
#
loop_
_entity_poly.entity_id
_entity_poly.type
_entity_poly.pdbx_seq_one_letter_code
_entity_poly.pdbx_strand_id
1 'polypeptide(L)'
;MDIKSELIITEPRQNIYVFNIDNSKLLQDIDSLQSDQEKQENDVKANISELVFEVLTGLLINIESRLEMKYGRLPDTDNFVINLNLQELRFSYSVWDQFISLVTSELQFKHHVYITKHDNVMDRQIYLNTSSIFRNFRSHFNDNDKDGSFIEQEEETVDYEVPLKMILMDFMQTMQLSDEELSELLIRYHSLEELFNFVSEFKDDRPSGS
;
A
#
# COMPACT_ATOMS: atom_id res chain seq x y z
N MET A 1 17.31 1.54 -22.73
CA MET A 1 16.85 2.72 -21.98
C MET A 1 17.98 3.15 -21.07
N ASP A 2 18.27 4.45 -21.00
CA ASP A 2 19.41 4.97 -20.23
C ASP A 2 18.94 5.92 -19.12
N ILE A 3 19.41 5.69 -17.90
CA ILE A 3 19.15 6.56 -16.75
C ILE A 3 20.03 7.81 -16.88
N LYS A 4 19.40 8.99 -16.98
CA LYS A 4 20.08 10.28 -17.10
C LYS A 4 20.29 10.97 -15.75
N SER A 5 19.33 10.84 -14.84
CA SER A 5 19.43 11.42 -13.50
C SER A 5 18.48 10.74 -12.51
N GLU A 6 18.75 10.93 -11.23
CA GLU A 6 17.99 10.42 -10.10
C GLU A 6 17.62 11.61 -9.20
N LEU A 7 16.35 11.68 -8.79
CA LEU A 7 15.84 12.63 -7.80
C LEU A 7 15.13 11.83 -6.70
N ILE A 8 15.30 12.24 -5.45
CA ILE A 8 14.56 11.65 -4.33
C ILE A 8 13.55 12.68 -3.85
N ILE A 9 12.28 12.30 -3.91
CA ILE A 9 11.19 13.05 -3.32
C ILE A 9 10.88 12.39 -1.98
N THR A 10 11.13 13.12 -0.90
CA THR A 10 10.87 12.64 0.46
C THR A 10 9.49 13.09 0.92
N GLU A 11 8.60 12.12 1.10
CA GLU A 11 7.34 12.27 1.82
C GLU A 11 7.52 11.73 3.26
N PRO A 12 6.70 12.16 4.24
CA PRO A 12 6.87 11.79 5.66
C PRO A 12 6.93 10.30 5.94
N ARG A 13 6.33 9.51 5.05
CA ARG A 13 6.20 8.06 5.18
C ARG A 13 6.75 7.32 3.97
N GLN A 14 7.22 8.00 2.93
CA GLN A 14 7.63 7.33 1.71
C GLN A 14 8.75 8.10 1.02
N ASN A 15 9.77 7.39 0.56
CA ASN A 15 10.78 7.94 -0.32
C ASN A 15 10.45 7.49 -1.74
N ILE A 16 10.25 8.46 -2.63
CA ILE A 16 10.00 8.22 -4.05
C ILE A 16 11.29 8.51 -4.80
N TYR A 17 11.87 7.46 -5.38
CA TYR A 17 13.07 7.51 -6.19
C TYR A 17 12.68 7.68 -7.65
N VAL A 18 12.85 8.89 -8.16
CA VAL A 18 12.50 9.28 -9.52
C VAL A 18 13.72 9.11 -10.42
N PHE A 19 13.63 8.19 -11.37
CA PHE A 19 14.66 7.95 -12.38
C PHE A 19 14.24 8.57 -13.70
N ASN A 20 14.96 9.60 -14.12
CA ASN A 20 14.80 10.24 -15.41
C ASN A 20 15.45 9.37 -16.49
N ILE A 21 14.65 8.85 -17.41
CA ILE A 21 15.05 7.81 -18.36
C ILE A 21 14.85 8.32 -19.79
N ASP A 22 15.93 8.25 -20.54
CA ASP A 22 15.92 8.41 -21.99
C ASP A 22 15.57 7.06 -22.62
N ASN A 23 14.39 7.04 -23.23
CA ASN A 23 13.87 5.88 -23.93
C ASN A 23 13.90 6.02 -25.45
N SER A 24 14.62 7.01 -26.00
CA SER A 24 14.70 7.25 -27.45
C SER A 24 15.14 6.01 -28.25
N LYS A 25 16.15 5.27 -27.77
CA LYS A 25 16.61 4.03 -28.40
C LYS A 25 15.53 2.96 -28.48
N LEU A 26 14.78 2.73 -27.39
CA LEU A 26 13.68 1.76 -27.40
C LEU A 26 12.62 2.18 -28.42
N LEU A 27 12.31 3.46 -28.51
CA LEU A 27 11.33 3.96 -29.47
C LEU A 27 11.81 3.76 -30.91
N GLN A 28 13.09 4.00 -31.20
CA GLN A 28 13.69 3.70 -32.51
C GLN A 28 13.62 2.21 -32.84
N ASP A 29 13.92 1.34 -31.89
CA ASP A 29 13.85 -0.11 -32.07
C ASP A 29 12.40 -0.56 -32.35
N ILE A 30 11.42 0.00 -31.64
CA ILE A 30 9.98 -0.23 -31.89
C ILE A 30 9.58 0.24 -33.29
N ASP A 31 9.99 1.45 -33.69
CA ASP A 31 9.66 2.00 -35.01
C ASP A 31 10.26 1.14 -36.13
N SER A 32 11.46 0.58 -35.94
CA SER A 32 12.10 -0.33 -36.91
C SER A 32 11.34 -1.66 -37.06
N LEU A 33 10.86 -2.22 -35.95
CA LEU A 33 10.01 -3.43 -35.98
C LEU A 33 8.68 -3.18 -36.69
N GLN A 34 8.15 -1.97 -36.59
CA GLN A 34 6.92 -1.58 -37.29
C GLN A 34 7.14 -1.40 -38.79
N SER A 35 8.31 -0.91 -39.22
CA SER A 35 8.61 -0.73 -40.65
C SER A 35 8.94 -2.04 -41.38
N ASP A 36 9.52 -3.02 -40.68
CA ASP A 36 10.04 -4.25 -41.30
C ASP A 36 8.95 -5.29 -41.58
N GLN A 37 7.74 -5.12 -41.04
CA GLN A 37 6.69 -6.14 -41.05
C GLN A 37 5.35 -5.61 -41.56
N GLU A 38 5.29 -5.19 -42.82
CA GLU A 38 4.03 -4.80 -43.50
C GLU A 38 3.06 -5.98 -43.76
N LYS A 39 3.25 -7.19 -43.19
CA LYS A 39 2.47 -8.38 -43.57
C LYS A 39 1.77 -9.16 -42.46
N GLN A 40 2.11 -9.03 -41.17
CA GLN A 40 1.40 -9.72 -40.08
C GLN A 40 1.37 -8.90 -38.78
N GLU A 41 0.27 -8.17 -38.56
CA GLU A 41 0.11 -7.23 -37.43
C GLU A 41 0.25 -7.88 -36.04
N ASN A 42 -0.12 -9.16 -35.89
CA ASN A 42 -0.05 -9.87 -34.62
C ASN A 42 1.40 -10.19 -34.21
N ASP A 43 2.24 -10.57 -35.17
CA ASP A 43 3.65 -10.88 -34.92
C ASP A 43 4.41 -9.61 -34.51
N VAL A 44 4.08 -8.45 -35.12
CA VAL A 44 4.63 -7.15 -34.74
C VAL A 44 4.31 -6.82 -33.28
N LYS A 45 3.05 -6.99 -32.86
CA LYS A 45 2.64 -6.70 -31.47
C LYS A 45 3.33 -7.61 -30.47
N ALA A 46 3.49 -8.90 -30.80
CA ALA A 46 4.22 -9.85 -29.95
C ALA A 46 5.70 -9.44 -29.82
N ASN A 47 6.38 -9.16 -30.93
CA ASN A 47 7.79 -8.75 -30.96
C ASN A 47 8.01 -7.44 -30.18
N ILE A 48 7.13 -6.45 -30.33
CA ILE A 48 7.20 -5.20 -29.55
C ILE A 48 7.01 -5.48 -28.05
N SER A 49 6.05 -6.34 -27.70
CA SER A 49 5.78 -6.68 -26.29
C SER A 49 6.96 -7.38 -25.64
N GLU A 50 7.60 -8.31 -26.36
CA GLU A 50 8.81 -9.00 -25.93
C GLU A 50 9.99 -8.02 -25.75
N LEU A 51 10.24 -7.16 -26.75
CA LEU A 51 11.27 -6.13 -26.67
C LEU A 51 11.08 -5.20 -25.46
N VAL A 52 9.85 -4.71 -25.26
CA VAL A 52 9.54 -3.82 -24.12
C VAL A 52 9.74 -4.54 -22.80
N PHE A 53 9.31 -5.80 -22.71
CA PHE A 53 9.48 -6.63 -21.52
C PHE A 53 10.96 -6.83 -21.18
N GLU A 54 11.79 -7.24 -22.16
CA GLU A 54 13.23 -7.43 -21.96
C GLU A 54 13.93 -6.14 -21.51
N VAL A 55 13.62 -5.02 -22.17
CA VAL A 55 14.25 -3.73 -21.87
C VAL A 55 13.85 -3.22 -20.49
N LEU A 56 12.58 -3.37 -20.08
CA LEU A 56 12.13 -3.01 -18.74
C LEU A 56 12.74 -3.93 -17.67
N THR A 57 12.82 -5.23 -17.94
CA THR A 57 13.45 -6.20 -17.04
C THR A 57 14.90 -5.82 -16.76
N GLY A 58 15.69 -5.58 -17.83
CA GLY A 58 17.08 -5.14 -17.69
C GLY A 58 17.22 -3.79 -16.98
N LEU A 59 16.28 -2.86 -17.20
CA LEU A 59 16.26 -1.57 -16.51
C LEU A 59 16.01 -1.73 -15.01
N LEU A 60 15.02 -2.53 -14.59
CA LEU A 60 14.70 -2.72 -13.18
C LEU A 60 15.82 -3.42 -12.42
N ILE A 61 16.43 -4.45 -13.00
CA ILE A 61 17.61 -5.12 -12.41
C ILE A 61 18.76 -4.11 -12.21
N ASN A 62 19.00 -3.24 -13.19
CA ASN A 62 20.04 -2.20 -13.10
C ASN A 62 19.72 -1.18 -12.00
N ILE A 63 18.45 -0.74 -11.91
CA ILE A 63 18.00 0.18 -10.87
C ILE A 63 18.16 -0.43 -9.47
N GLU A 64 17.69 -1.66 -9.27
CA GLU A 64 17.83 -2.37 -7.99
C GLU A 64 19.29 -2.52 -7.61
N SER A 65 20.14 -2.99 -8.53
CA SER A 65 21.59 -3.12 -8.30
C SER A 65 22.24 -1.79 -7.91
N ARG A 66 21.88 -0.68 -8.59
CA ARG A 66 22.39 0.67 -8.27
C ARG A 66 21.97 1.13 -6.89
N LEU A 67 20.71 0.92 -6.56
CA LEU A 67 20.14 1.29 -5.27
C LEU A 67 20.77 0.46 -4.15
N GLU A 68 20.98 -0.84 -4.36
CA GLU A 68 21.66 -1.71 -3.39
C GLU A 68 23.12 -1.30 -3.18
N MET A 69 23.85 -0.93 -4.23
CA MET A 69 25.21 -0.42 -4.10
C MET A 69 25.28 0.90 -3.32
N LYS A 70 24.27 1.76 -3.48
CA LYS A 70 24.25 3.11 -2.90
C LYS A 70 23.80 3.11 -1.44
N TYR A 71 22.83 2.27 -1.10
CA TYR A 71 22.17 2.27 0.21
C TYR A 71 22.38 0.98 1.02
N GLY A 72 23.07 -0.02 0.46
CA GLY A 72 23.12 -1.37 1.02
C GLY A 72 21.82 -2.12 0.73
N ARG A 73 21.45 -3.08 1.59
CA ARG A 73 20.19 -3.81 1.43
C ARG A 73 19.02 -2.84 1.43
N LEU A 74 18.23 -2.84 0.36
CA LEU A 74 17.06 -1.98 0.26
C LEU A 74 16.01 -2.42 1.29
N PRO A 75 15.33 -1.48 1.97
CA PRO A 75 14.28 -1.82 2.90
C PRO A 75 13.15 -2.52 2.15
N ASP A 76 12.70 -3.66 2.69
CA ASP A 76 11.55 -4.43 2.20
C ASP A 76 10.21 -3.76 2.61
N THR A 77 10.13 -2.42 2.58
CA THR A 77 9.00 -1.64 3.12
C THR A 77 8.23 -0.92 2.02
N ASP A 78 6.90 -0.81 2.18
CA ASP A 78 5.97 -0.03 1.33
C ASP A 78 6.33 1.48 1.21
N ASN A 79 7.25 1.92 2.08
CA ASN A 79 7.79 3.27 2.13
C ASN A 79 8.86 3.55 1.06
N PHE A 80 9.14 2.59 0.17
CA PHE A 80 10.12 2.73 -0.90
C PHE A 80 9.45 2.55 -2.27
N VAL A 81 9.41 3.62 -3.05
CA VAL A 81 8.72 3.63 -4.36
C VAL A 81 9.65 4.12 -5.45
N ILE A 82 9.59 3.47 -6.60
CA ILE A 82 10.38 3.78 -7.78
C ILE A 82 9.47 4.39 -8.83
N ASN A 83 9.81 5.60 -9.26
CA ASN A 83 9.17 6.24 -10.39
C ASN A 83 10.09 6.21 -11.62
N LEU A 84 9.66 5.52 -12.67
CA LEU A 84 10.32 5.54 -13.96
C LEU A 84 9.79 6.72 -14.77
N ASN A 85 10.55 7.80 -14.82
CA ASN A 85 10.18 9.02 -15.52
C ASN A 85 10.72 8.97 -16.96
N LEU A 86 9.89 8.59 -17.92
CA LEU A 86 10.28 8.42 -19.32
C LEU A 86 10.23 9.74 -20.08
N GLN A 87 11.20 9.98 -20.95
CA GLN A 87 11.22 11.16 -21.81
C GLN A 87 9.99 11.25 -22.72
N GLU A 88 9.57 10.11 -23.30
CA GLU A 88 8.41 10.04 -24.18
C GLU A 88 7.59 8.77 -23.93
N LEU A 89 6.26 8.87 -24.06
CA LEU A 89 5.36 7.72 -23.91
C LEU A 89 4.76 7.37 -25.26
N ARG A 90 5.14 6.20 -25.80
CA ARG A 90 4.58 5.65 -27.04
C ARG A 90 3.21 5.00 -26.83
N PHE A 91 3.07 4.28 -25.71
CA PHE A 91 1.83 3.63 -25.30
C PHE A 91 1.07 4.46 -24.25
N SER A 92 -0.21 4.16 -24.06
CA SER A 92 -0.98 4.73 -22.95
C SER A 92 -0.40 4.29 -21.60
N TYR A 93 -0.69 5.06 -20.54
CA TYR A 93 -0.31 4.70 -19.17
C TYR A 93 -0.78 3.29 -18.80
N SER A 94 -2.02 2.93 -19.14
CA SER A 94 -2.58 1.60 -18.86
C SER A 94 -1.78 0.46 -19.47
N VAL A 95 -1.19 0.65 -20.66
CA VAL A 95 -0.36 -0.38 -21.31
C VAL A 95 1.01 -0.46 -20.64
N TRP A 96 1.60 0.69 -20.28
CA TRP A 96 2.82 0.72 -19.49
C TRP A 96 2.65 0.06 -18.11
N ASP A 97 1.52 0.30 -17.45
CA ASP A 97 1.20 -0.33 -16.15
C ASP A 97 1.08 -1.85 -16.27
N GLN A 98 0.52 -2.36 -17.37
CA GLN A 98 0.49 -3.80 -17.66
C GLN A 98 1.90 -4.38 -17.82
N PHE A 99 2.77 -3.72 -18.57
CA PHE A 99 4.16 -4.16 -18.73
C PHE A 99 4.91 -4.14 -17.39
N ILE A 100 4.75 -3.08 -16.60
CA ILE A 100 5.36 -3.00 -15.27
C ILE A 100 4.87 -4.13 -14.38
N SER A 101 3.55 -4.33 -14.28
CA SER A 101 2.96 -5.40 -13.47
C SER A 101 3.50 -6.78 -13.87
N LEU A 102 3.67 -7.03 -15.16
CA LEU A 102 4.20 -8.30 -15.67
C LEU A 102 5.67 -8.48 -15.28
N VAL A 103 6.51 -7.47 -15.54
CA VAL A 103 7.95 -7.52 -15.24
C VAL A 103 8.20 -7.61 -13.74
N THR A 104 7.50 -6.82 -12.92
CA THR A 104 7.67 -6.86 -11.46
C THR A 104 7.22 -8.19 -10.87
N SER A 105 6.18 -8.81 -11.44
CA SER A 105 5.76 -10.15 -11.04
C SER A 105 6.81 -11.21 -11.38
N GLU A 106 7.36 -11.17 -12.60
CA GLU A 106 8.39 -12.13 -13.04
C GLU A 106 9.67 -12.02 -12.20
N LEU A 107 10.10 -10.78 -11.92
CA LEU A 107 11.27 -10.51 -11.10
C LEU A 107 11.05 -10.71 -9.59
N GLN A 108 9.80 -10.96 -9.15
CA GLN A 108 9.41 -10.90 -7.74
C GLN A 108 9.87 -9.60 -7.08
N PHE A 109 9.76 -8.51 -7.84
CA PHE A 109 10.26 -7.20 -7.47
C PHE A 109 9.43 -6.65 -6.31
N LYS A 110 10.08 -6.37 -5.18
CA LYS A 110 9.39 -6.08 -3.91
C LYS A 110 8.90 -4.64 -3.80
N HIS A 111 9.52 -3.72 -4.54
CA HIS A 111 9.20 -2.30 -4.45
C HIS A 111 8.11 -1.92 -5.43
N HIS A 112 7.28 -0.94 -5.06
CA HIS A 112 6.28 -0.40 -5.97
C HIS A 112 6.98 0.40 -7.09
N VAL A 113 6.61 0.11 -8.33
CA VAL A 113 7.14 0.78 -9.52
C VAL A 113 5.99 1.38 -10.33
N TYR A 114 6.15 2.62 -10.79
CA TYR A 114 5.19 3.25 -11.70
C TYR A 114 5.86 4.14 -12.75
N ILE A 115 5.24 4.29 -13.92
CA ILE A 115 5.75 5.10 -15.02
C ILE A 115 5.09 6.49 -15.06
N THR A 116 5.90 7.51 -15.32
CA THR A 116 5.42 8.86 -15.64
C THR A 116 6.13 9.39 -16.88
N LYS A 117 5.61 10.47 -17.46
CA LYS A 117 6.30 11.21 -18.53
C LYS A 117 7.07 12.37 -17.92
N HIS A 118 8.26 12.65 -18.45
CA HIS A 118 8.96 13.90 -18.21
C HIS A 118 8.04 15.07 -18.58
N ASP A 119 7.79 15.92 -17.59
CA ASP A 119 7.15 17.19 -17.80
C ASP A 119 8.13 18.30 -17.42
N ASN A 120 8.51 19.12 -18.38
CA ASN A 120 9.40 20.27 -18.16
C ASN A 120 8.63 21.49 -17.63
N VAL A 121 7.30 21.41 -17.55
CA VAL A 121 6.45 22.54 -17.16
C VAL A 121 6.34 22.67 -15.63
N MET A 122 6.48 21.57 -14.89
CA MET A 122 6.23 21.57 -13.45
C MET A 122 7.27 20.77 -12.67
N ASP A 123 7.95 21.46 -11.75
CA ASP A 123 8.79 20.80 -10.74
C ASP A 123 7.88 20.07 -9.73
N ARG A 124 8.01 18.74 -9.68
CA ARG A 124 7.19 17.87 -8.84
C ARG A 124 7.41 18.15 -7.35
N GLN A 125 8.64 18.44 -6.94
CA GLN A 125 8.93 18.76 -5.54
C GLN A 125 8.26 20.08 -5.14
N ILE A 126 8.29 21.07 -6.03
CA ILE A 126 7.60 22.35 -5.81
C ILE A 126 6.09 22.13 -5.74
N TYR A 127 5.50 21.34 -6.65
CA TYR A 127 4.07 21.07 -6.63
C TYR A 127 3.62 20.40 -5.33
N LEU A 128 4.32 19.34 -4.88
CA LEU A 128 4.00 18.63 -3.65
C LEU A 128 4.04 19.56 -2.42
N ASN A 129 4.98 20.50 -2.40
CA ASN A 129 5.13 21.44 -1.28
C ASN A 129 4.14 22.62 -1.35
N THR A 130 3.71 23.04 -2.53
CA THR A 130 2.96 24.31 -2.73
C THR A 130 1.48 24.10 -3.01
N SER A 131 1.07 22.96 -3.58
CA SER A 131 -0.33 22.68 -3.90
C SER A 131 -1.18 22.60 -2.63
N SER A 132 -2.19 23.45 -2.51
CA SER A 132 -3.15 23.41 -1.40
C SER A 132 -4.00 22.14 -1.44
N ILE A 133 -4.39 21.71 -2.65
CA ILE A 133 -5.17 20.49 -2.85
C ILE A 133 -4.38 19.27 -2.37
N PHE A 134 -3.11 19.16 -2.78
CA PHE A 134 -2.27 18.04 -2.35
C PHE A 134 -2.00 18.07 -0.85
N ARG A 135 -1.74 19.26 -0.28
CA ARG A 135 -1.55 19.40 1.18
C ARG A 135 -2.80 18.99 1.97
N ASN A 136 -3.99 19.40 1.54
CA ASN A 136 -5.25 19.03 2.20
C ASN A 136 -5.55 17.54 2.07
N PHE A 137 -5.33 16.96 0.89
CA PHE A 137 -5.43 15.51 0.70
C PHE A 137 -4.47 14.76 1.63
N ARG A 138 -3.20 15.21 1.68
CA ARG A 138 -2.16 14.62 2.52
C ARG A 138 -2.44 14.77 4.02
N SER A 139 -3.03 15.87 4.49
CA SER A 139 -3.40 16.00 5.90
C SER A 139 -4.50 15.01 6.29
N HIS A 140 -5.54 14.85 5.45
CA HIS A 140 -6.60 13.87 5.71
C HIS A 140 -6.08 12.44 5.84
N PHE A 141 -5.14 12.01 4.99
CA PHE A 141 -4.57 10.66 5.11
C PHE A 141 -3.54 10.51 6.24
N ASN A 142 -2.78 11.56 6.56
CA ASN A 142 -1.80 11.47 7.66
C ASN A 142 -2.45 11.54 9.05
N ASP A 143 -3.55 12.28 9.19
CA ASP A 143 -4.28 12.39 10.45
C ASP A 143 -5.05 11.09 10.75
N ASN A 144 -5.57 10.41 9.74
CA ASN A 144 -6.27 9.11 9.86
C ASN A 144 -5.38 7.91 10.25
N ASP A 145 -4.05 8.10 10.30
CA ASP A 145 -3.08 7.04 10.61
C ASP A 145 -2.30 7.30 11.92
N LYS A 146 -2.46 8.48 12.53
CA LYS A 146 -1.82 8.76 13.84
C LYS A 146 -2.55 8.10 14.98
N ASP A 147 -3.85 7.94 14.83
CA ASP A 147 -4.63 7.01 15.60
C ASP A 147 -4.88 5.84 14.66
N GLY A 148 -4.55 4.61 15.04
CA GLY A 148 -4.96 3.40 14.30
C GLY A 148 -6.49 3.21 14.25
N SER A 149 -7.24 4.29 14.40
CA SER A 149 -8.67 4.40 14.33
C SER A 149 -9.07 4.89 12.94
N PHE A 150 -9.13 3.97 12.00
CA PHE A 150 -10.20 4.01 11.01
C PHE A 150 -11.53 3.67 11.73
N ILE A 151 -11.86 4.49 12.75
CA ILE A 151 -13.11 4.46 13.51
C ILE A 151 -13.83 5.75 13.13
N GLU A 152 -14.24 5.87 11.86
CA GLU A 152 -15.04 7.03 11.47
C GLU A 152 -16.35 6.66 10.75
N GLN A 153 -16.71 5.37 10.67
CA GLN A 153 -18.05 5.00 10.15
C GLN A 153 -18.76 3.83 10.85
N GLU A 154 -18.09 3.01 11.68
CA GLU A 154 -18.78 1.90 12.36
C GLU A 154 -19.35 2.28 13.74
N GLU A 155 -18.65 3.08 14.56
CA GLU A 155 -19.09 3.40 15.93
C GLU A 155 -20.42 4.16 16.01
N GLU A 156 -20.78 4.98 15.00
CA GLU A 156 -22.10 5.63 14.96
C GLU A 156 -23.24 4.69 14.58
N THR A 157 -22.96 3.48 14.08
CA THR A 157 -23.97 2.49 13.65
C THR A 157 -24.09 1.28 14.56
N VAL A 158 -23.11 1.05 15.44
CA VAL A 158 -23.12 -0.08 16.35
C VAL A 158 -23.75 0.33 17.67
N ASP A 159 -25.00 -0.09 17.87
CA ASP A 159 -25.65 -0.04 19.18
C ASP A 159 -24.97 -1.06 20.12
N TYR A 160 -23.94 -0.62 20.83
CA TYR A 160 -23.22 -1.44 21.81
C TYR A 160 -24.07 -1.80 23.04
N GLU A 161 -25.22 -1.14 23.26
CA GLU A 161 -26.09 -1.40 24.41
C GLU A 161 -26.77 -2.77 24.28
N VAL A 162 -27.15 -3.17 23.06
CA VAL A 162 -27.79 -4.47 22.81
C VAL A 162 -26.83 -5.65 23.05
N PRO A 163 -25.63 -5.71 22.44
CA PRO A 163 -24.63 -6.72 22.76
C PRO A 163 -24.24 -6.74 24.24
N LEU A 164 -24.09 -5.58 24.87
CA LEU A 164 -23.79 -5.49 26.30
C LEU A 164 -24.87 -6.17 27.15
N LYS A 165 -26.16 -5.89 26.89
CA LYS A 165 -27.27 -6.54 27.57
C LYS A 165 -27.30 -8.04 27.33
N MET A 166 -27.04 -8.48 26.10
CA MET A 166 -26.97 -9.92 25.78
C MET A 166 -25.86 -10.62 26.55
N ILE A 167 -24.67 -10.01 26.62
CA ILE A 167 -23.53 -10.54 27.38
C ILE A 167 -23.85 -10.62 28.87
N LEU A 168 -24.48 -9.59 29.45
CA LEU A 168 -24.87 -9.58 30.86
C LEU A 168 -25.96 -10.61 31.18
N MET A 169 -26.91 -10.82 30.26
CA MET A 169 -27.95 -11.85 30.41
C MET A 169 -27.35 -13.27 30.34
N ASP A 170 -26.45 -13.52 29.40
CA ASP A 170 -25.74 -14.81 29.28
C ASP A 170 -24.84 -15.06 30.50
N PHE A 171 -24.18 -14.02 30.99
CA PHE A 171 -23.40 -14.06 32.23
C PHE A 171 -24.26 -14.44 33.44
N MET A 172 -25.42 -13.79 33.60
CA MET A 172 -26.38 -14.09 34.66
C MET A 172 -26.85 -15.55 34.60
N GLN A 173 -27.15 -16.07 33.41
CA GLN A 173 -27.55 -17.47 33.21
C GLN A 173 -26.42 -18.44 33.53
N THR A 174 -25.21 -18.16 33.03
CA THR A 174 -24.03 -19.03 33.23
C THR A 174 -23.63 -19.12 34.70
N MET A 175 -23.76 -18.01 35.43
CA MET A 175 -23.44 -17.93 36.85
C MET A 175 -24.61 -18.24 37.78
N GLN A 176 -25.79 -18.50 37.22
CA GLN A 176 -27.03 -18.76 37.96
C GLN A 176 -27.36 -17.66 38.97
N LEU A 177 -27.12 -16.41 38.57
CA LEU A 177 -27.37 -15.23 39.42
C LEU A 177 -28.84 -14.83 39.33
N SER A 178 -29.37 -14.35 40.43
CA SER A 178 -30.64 -13.62 40.46
C SER A 178 -30.48 -12.19 39.97
N ASP A 179 -31.60 -11.55 39.61
CA ASP A 179 -31.63 -10.14 39.18
C ASP A 179 -31.06 -9.18 40.25
N GLU A 180 -31.26 -9.51 41.53
CA GLU A 180 -30.76 -8.74 42.67
C GLU A 180 -29.23 -8.84 42.78
N GLU A 181 -28.67 -10.05 42.63
CA GLU A 181 -27.22 -10.28 42.65
C GLU A 181 -26.50 -9.67 41.44
N LEU A 182 -27.11 -9.74 40.26
CA LEU A 182 -26.58 -9.06 39.07
C LEU A 182 -26.54 -7.54 39.29
N SER A 183 -27.59 -6.97 39.89
CA SER A 183 -27.65 -5.53 40.18
C SER A 183 -26.55 -5.11 41.14
N GLU A 184 -26.28 -5.88 42.20
CA GLU A 184 -25.17 -5.61 43.12
C GLU A 184 -23.80 -5.68 42.45
N LEU A 185 -23.60 -6.65 41.54
CA LEU A 185 -22.35 -6.78 40.78
C LEU A 185 -22.14 -5.60 39.82
N LEU A 186 -23.19 -5.14 39.12
CA LEU A 186 -23.12 -3.99 38.21
C LEU A 186 -22.92 -2.65 38.94
N ILE A 187 -23.29 -2.56 40.22
CA ILE A 187 -22.95 -1.42 41.08
C ILE A 187 -21.46 -1.44 41.44
N ARG A 188 -20.87 -2.64 41.59
CA ARG A 188 -19.48 -2.82 42.01
C ARG A 188 -18.47 -2.80 40.84
N TYR A 189 -18.87 -3.24 39.66
CA TYR A 189 -18.03 -3.33 38.46
C TYR A 189 -18.64 -2.50 37.33
N HIS A 190 -17.86 -1.58 36.78
CA HIS A 190 -18.34 -0.57 35.84
C HIS A 190 -17.96 -0.87 34.38
N SER A 191 -17.29 -1.99 34.14
CA SER A 191 -16.99 -2.51 32.81
C SER A 191 -17.12 -4.02 32.73
N LEU A 192 -17.33 -4.54 31.51
CA LEU A 192 -17.33 -5.99 31.26
C LEU A 192 -15.98 -6.63 31.62
N GLU A 193 -14.88 -5.91 31.41
CA GLU A 193 -13.54 -6.38 31.72
C GLU A 193 -13.36 -6.64 33.22
N GLU A 194 -13.76 -5.68 34.06
CA GLU A 194 -13.74 -5.83 35.51
C GLU A 194 -14.63 -7.00 35.98
N LEU A 195 -15.82 -7.12 35.39
CA LEU A 195 -16.77 -8.20 35.71
C LEU A 195 -16.22 -9.58 35.34
N PHE A 196 -15.55 -9.71 34.18
CA PHE A 196 -14.94 -10.97 33.75
C PHE A 196 -13.68 -11.32 34.53
N ASN A 197 -12.87 -10.33 34.91
CA ASN A 197 -11.68 -10.55 35.74
C ASN A 197 -12.06 -11.11 37.13
N PHE A 198 -13.11 -10.56 37.75
CA PHE A 198 -13.67 -11.11 38.99
C PHE A 198 -14.07 -12.60 38.86
N VAL A 199 -14.64 -12.97 37.71
CA VAL A 199 -15.06 -14.34 37.43
C VAL A 199 -13.90 -15.29 37.17
N SER A 200 -12.84 -14.84 36.50
CA SER A 200 -11.63 -15.65 36.34
C SER A 200 -10.97 -15.97 37.67
N GLU A 201 -10.94 -15.00 38.61
CA GLU A 201 -10.42 -15.21 39.96
C GLU A 201 -11.30 -16.20 40.77
N PHE A 202 -12.62 -16.19 40.55
CA PHE A 202 -13.55 -17.13 41.20
C PHE A 202 -13.51 -18.57 40.67
N LYS A 203 -12.97 -18.80 39.46
CA LYS A 203 -12.84 -20.14 38.87
C LYS A 203 -11.59 -20.88 39.35
N ASP A 204 -10.53 -20.16 39.73
CA ASP A 204 -9.29 -20.76 40.24
C ASP A 204 -9.37 -21.21 41.71
N ASP A 205 -10.37 -20.74 42.47
CA ASP A 205 -10.57 -21.09 43.88
C ASP A 205 -11.59 -22.22 44.14
N ARG A 206 -12.15 -22.85 43.09
CA ARG A 206 -12.96 -24.06 43.29
C ARG A 206 -12.04 -25.27 43.42
N PRO A 207 -12.05 -26.01 44.54
CA PRO A 207 -11.35 -27.29 44.59
C PRO A 207 -12.02 -28.19 43.54
N SER A 208 -11.21 -28.78 42.67
CA SER A 208 -11.62 -29.87 41.80
C SER A 208 -12.08 -31.04 42.68
N GLY A 209 -13.37 -31.04 43.00
CA GLY A 209 -14.04 -32.04 43.82
C GLY A 209 -14.41 -33.25 42.98
N SER A 210 -13.67 -34.32 43.24
CA SER A 210 -14.13 -35.69 43.54
C SER A 210 -15.47 -36.17 42.98
#